data_AF-A3EXV1-F1
#
_entry.id   AF-A3EXV1-F1
#
_cell.length_a   1.000
_cell.length_b   1.000
_cell.length_c   1.000
_cell.angle_alpha   90.00
_cell.angle_beta   90.00
_cell.angle_gamma   90.00
#
_symmetry.space_group_name_H-M   'P 1'
#
loop_
_entity.id
_entity.type
_entity.pdbx_description
1 polymer ?
#
loop_
_entity_poly.entity_id
_entity_poly.type
_entity_poly.pdbx_seq_one_letter_code
_entity_poly.pdbx_strand_id
1 'polypeptide(L)'
;MPLAFYNAGLFFGLIATFGIGFVCTYCIHVLVKCSHILCRRMKVPSLTFADVAENAFLTGHPSLRKYSGLARGLVDLFLCIDLLGCCCVYIVFVSRNLKQVSDFYDYNIDLRWWMYMLLLPLILLNLIRNLKFLAPFSMLANALTAAAMAITFYYIFKEKLPSFDSRPLMANATQLPLFFGTAIFALEGVGVVMPLENNMKTPQDFLGCPGVLNLGMFLVVCLYSGVGFFGYLKFGDDVSLGSITLNLP
;
A
#
# COMPACT_ATOMS: atom_id res chain seq x y z
N MET A 1 9.97 2.08 1.00
CA MET A 1 10.42 1.91 -0.41
C MET A 1 11.92 1.87 -0.57
N PRO A 2 12.72 2.84 -0.09
CA PRO A 2 14.16 2.79 -0.33
C PRO A 2 14.84 1.59 0.36
N LEU A 3 14.33 1.16 1.52
CA LEU A 3 14.78 -0.09 2.15
C LEU A 3 14.52 -1.31 1.25
N ALA A 4 13.46 -1.28 0.44
CA ALA A 4 13.23 -2.33 -0.56
C ALA A 4 14.33 -2.28 -1.63
N PHE A 5 14.65 -1.08 -2.14
CA PHE A 5 15.73 -0.89 -3.12
C PHE A 5 17.12 -1.24 -2.57
N TYR A 6 17.36 -1.02 -1.27
CA TYR A 6 18.54 -1.53 -0.57
C TYR A 6 18.63 -3.05 -0.64
N ASN A 7 17.52 -3.75 -0.41
CA ASN A 7 17.43 -5.23 -0.44
C ASN A 7 17.35 -5.84 -1.85
N ALA A 8 17.21 -5.02 -2.91
CA ALA A 8 17.08 -5.47 -4.29
C ALA A 8 18.25 -5.03 -5.20
N GLY A 9 18.87 -3.89 -4.91
CA GLY A 9 19.71 -3.16 -5.85
C GLY A 9 18.92 -2.16 -6.69
N LEU A 10 19.61 -1.13 -7.19
CA LEU A 10 18.94 0.02 -7.84
C LEU A 10 18.16 -0.38 -9.09
N PHE A 11 18.82 -1.05 -10.04
CA PHE A 11 18.24 -1.33 -11.36
C PHE A 11 17.23 -2.48 -11.28
N PHE A 12 17.59 -3.55 -10.58
CA PHE A 12 16.67 -4.68 -10.35
C PHE A 12 15.43 -4.23 -9.58
N GLY A 13 15.61 -3.45 -8.50
CA GLY A 13 14.50 -2.91 -7.71
C GLY A 13 13.56 -2.05 -8.53
N LEU A 14 14.08 -1.22 -9.45
CA LEU A 14 13.27 -0.40 -10.34
C LEU A 14 12.39 -1.24 -11.26
N ILE A 15 13.00 -2.15 -12.03
CA ILE A 15 12.27 -3.02 -12.98
C ILE A 15 11.26 -3.89 -12.23
N ALA A 16 11.68 -4.50 -11.12
CA ALA A 16 10.82 -5.38 -10.35
C ALA A 16 9.65 -4.62 -9.71
N THR A 17 9.83 -3.37 -9.28
CA THR A 17 8.73 -2.55 -8.74
C THR A 17 7.66 -2.28 -9.80
N PHE A 18 8.06 -1.92 -11.03
CA PHE A 18 7.11 -1.78 -12.15
C PHE A 18 6.43 -3.11 -12.50
N GLY A 19 7.19 -4.22 -12.51
CA GLY A 19 6.65 -5.55 -12.74
C GLY A 19 5.60 -5.96 -11.71
N ILE A 20 5.90 -5.77 -10.42
CA ILE A 20 4.96 -6.03 -9.31
C ILE A 20 3.73 -5.13 -9.45
N GLY A 21 3.91 -3.83 -9.70
CA GLY A 21 2.82 -2.89 -9.91
C GLY A 21 1.88 -3.29 -11.03
N PHE A 22 2.43 -3.76 -12.17
CA PHE A 22 1.64 -4.29 -13.28
C PHE A 22 0.84 -5.54 -12.88
N VAL A 23 1.49 -6.51 -12.22
CA VAL A 23 0.81 -7.73 -11.75
C VAL A 23 -0.30 -7.41 -10.75
N CYS A 24 -0.03 -6.56 -9.76
CA CYS A 24 -1.03 -6.12 -8.78
C CYS A 24 -2.24 -5.46 -9.48
N THR A 25 -1.97 -4.53 -10.40
CA THR A 25 -3.03 -3.84 -11.16
C THR A 25 -3.84 -4.84 -11.98
N TYR A 26 -3.19 -5.78 -12.65
CA TYR A 26 -3.85 -6.84 -13.42
C TYR A 26 -4.75 -7.72 -12.54
N CYS A 27 -4.25 -8.16 -11.38
CA CYS A 27 -5.01 -8.96 -10.43
C CYS A 27 -6.28 -8.23 -9.95
N ILE A 28 -6.17 -6.93 -9.66
CA ILE A 28 -7.32 -6.10 -9.26
C ILE A 28 -8.34 -5.98 -10.41
N HIS A 29 -7.87 -5.78 -11.65
CA HIS A 29 -8.73 -5.77 -12.83
C HIS A 29 -9.51 -7.07 -12.99
N VAL A 30 -8.83 -8.21 -12.86
CA VAL A 30 -9.48 -9.53 -12.95
C VAL A 30 -10.54 -9.67 -11.85
N LEU A 31 -10.19 -9.30 -10.61
CA LEU A 31 -11.11 -9.37 -9.47
C LEU A 31 -12.39 -8.55 -9.71
N VAL A 32 -12.25 -7.28 -10.08
CA VAL A 32 -13.38 -6.39 -10.30
C VAL A 32 -14.23 -6.84 -11.49
N LYS A 33 -13.61 -7.28 -12.60
CA LYS A 33 -14.36 -7.85 -13.74
C LYS A 33 -15.15 -9.09 -13.34
N CYS A 34 -14.56 -9.98 -12.55
CA CYS A 34 -15.26 -11.14 -12.00
C CYS A 34 -16.44 -10.72 -11.13
N SER A 35 -16.26 -9.71 -10.27
CA SER A 35 -17.33 -9.12 -9.46
C SER A 35 -18.49 -8.62 -10.33
N HIS A 36 -18.21 -7.83 -11.37
CA HIS A 36 -19.25 -7.31 -12.28
C HIS A 36 -20.04 -8.41 -12.96
N ILE A 37 -19.35 -9.45 -13.46
CA ILE A 37 -19.98 -10.60 -14.10
C ILE A 37 -20.91 -11.33 -13.12
N LEU A 38 -20.45 -11.54 -11.88
CA LEU A 38 -21.22 -12.23 -10.84
C LEU A 38 -22.40 -11.38 -10.35
N CYS A 39 -22.22 -10.07 -10.11
CA CYS A 39 -23.31 -9.15 -9.78
C CYS A 39 -24.44 -9.22 -10.82
N ARG A 40 -24.09 -9.21 -12.12
CA ARG A 40 -25.07 -9.32 -13.20
C ARG A 40 -25.77 -10.68 -13.24
N ARG A 41 -25.05 -11.78 -13.00
CA ARG A 41 -25.62 -13.14 -12.99
C ARG A 41 -26.54 -13.39 -11.79
N MET A 42 -26.14 -12.93 -10.61
CA MET A 42 -26.86 -13.12 -9.36
C MET A 42 -27.93 -12.06 -9.11
N LYS A 43 -27.99 -11.01 -9.93
CA LYS A 43 -28.89 -9.84 -9.78
C LYS A 43 -28.75 -9.16 -8.41
N VAL A 44 -27.52 -9.03 -7.93
CA VAL A 44 -27.17 -8.32 -6.70
C VAL A 44 -26.46 -7.01 -7.02
N PRO A 45 -26.64 -5.95 -6.21
CA PRO A 45 -26.10 -4.62 -6.51
C PRO A 45 -24.57 -4.56 -6.38
N SER A 46 -24.00 -5.29 -5.43
CA SER A 46 -22.58 -5.28 -5.11
C SER A 46 -22.18 -6.55 -4.38
N LEU A 47 -20.92 -6.95 -4.49
CA LEU A 47 -20.31 -8.07 -3.77
C LEU A 47 -19.06 -7.59 -3.03
N THR A 48 -18.79 -8.15 -1.85
CA THR A 48 -17.48 -8.04 -1.21
C THR A 48 -16.48 -9.01 -1.85
N PHE A 49 -15.19 -8.87 -1.58
CA PHE A 49 -14.19 -9.79 -2.15
C PHE A 49 -14.46 -11.25 -1.75
N ALA A 50 -14.79 -11.52 -0.48
CA ALA A 50 -15.15 -12.86 -0.04
C ALA A 50 -16.42 -13.38 -0.72
N ASP A 51 -17.43 -12.53 -0.93
CA ASP A 51 -18.64 -12.91 -1.67
C ASP A 51 -18.32 -13.24 -3.14
N VAL A 52 -17.41 -12.49 -3.78
CA VAL A 52 -16.96 -12.77 -5.16
C VAL A 52 -16.35 -14.16 -5.23
N ALA A 53 -15.49 -14.52 -4.28
CA ALA A 53 -14.88 -15.84 -4.21
C ALA A 53 -15.92 -16.96 -4.01
N GLU A 54 -16.83 -16.79 -3.05
CA GLU A 54 -17.88 -17.77 -2.78
C GLU A 54 -18.78 -18.00 -4.01
N ASN A 55 -19.27 -16.92 -4.60
CA ASN A 55 -20.19 -16.97 -5.73
C ASN A 55 -19.49 -17.46 -7.02
N ALA A 56 -18.20 -17.20 -7.19
CA ALA A 56 -17.41 -17.78 -8.28
C ALA A 56 -17.39 -19.32 -8.19
N PHE A 57 -17.22 -19.88 -6.99
CA PHE A 57 -17.23 -21.33 -6.78
C PHE A 57 -18.65 -21.92 -6.92
N LEU A 58 -19.68 -21.23 -6.41
CA LEU A 58 -21.08 -21.68 -6.52
C LEU A 58 -21.57 -21.73 -7.98
N THR A 59 -21.18 -20.73 -8.78
CA THR A 59 -21.54 -20.68 -10.21
C THR A 59 -20.64 -21.51 -11.11
N GLY A 60 -19.55 -22.08 -10.56
CA GLY A 60 -18.61 -22.94 -11.26
C GLY A 60 -19.08 -24.38 -11.47
N HIS A 61 -18.13 -25.24 -11.87
CA HIS A 61 -18.34 -26.67 -12.09
C HIS A 61 -18.89 -27.35 -10.82
N PRO A 62 -19.84 -28.31 -10.90
CA PRO A 62 -20.47 -28.93 -9.73
C PRO A 62 -19.49 -29.43 -8.66
N SER A 63 -18.34 -29.99 -9.07
CA SER A 63 -17.30 -30.48 -8.15
C SER A 63 -16.63 -29.39 -7.30
N LEU A 64 -16.63 -28.14 -7.76
CA LEU A 64 -16.03 -27.00 -7.04
C LEU A 64 -17.00 -26.35 -6.07
N ARG A 65 -18.32 -26.48 -6.28
CA ARG A 65 -19.34 -25.81 -5.46
C ARG A 65 -19.25 -26.15 -3.98
N LYS A 66 -18.83 -27.37 -3.64
CA LYS A 66 -18.62 -27.83 -2.26
C LYS A 66 -17.52 -27.06 -1.50
N TYR A 67 -16.62 -26.39 -2.21
CA TYR A 67 -15.53 -25.59 -1.63
C TYR A 67 -15.87 -24.10 -1.52
N SER A 68 -17.08 -23.67 -1.89
CA SER A 68 -17.50 -22.26 -1.86
C SER A 68 -17.34 -21.60 -0.49
N GLY A 69 -17.85 -22.23 0.58
CA GLY A 69 -17.69 -21.72 1.95
C GLY A 69 -16.22 -21.69 2.41
N LEU A 70 -15.40 -22.65 1.96
CA LEU A 70 -13.96 -22.66 2.25
C LEU A 70 -13.23 -21.52 1.52
N ALA A 71 -13.58 -21.25 0.25
CA ALA A 71 -13.02 -20.14 -0.51
C ALA A 71 -13.35 -18.79 0.16
N ARG A 72 -14.61 -18.61 0.61
CA ARG A 72 -15.02 -17.44 1.38
C ARG A 72 -14.17 -17.27 2.64
N GLY A 73 -14.11 -18.31 3.47
CA GLY A 73 -13.39 -18.29 4.74
C GLY A 73 -11.89 -18.02 4.58
N LEU A 74 -11.26 -18.55 3.53
CA LEU A 74 -9.86 -18.27 3.23
C LEU A 74 -9.63 -16.80 2.83
N VAL A 75 -10.49 -16.24 1.97
CA VAL A 75 -10.36 -14.83 1.57
C VAL A 75 -10.57 -13.90 2.76
N ASP A 76 -11.61 -14.12 3.57
CA ASP A 76 -11.86 -13.34 4.78
C ASP A 76 -10.68 -13.46 5.77
N LEU A 77 -10.12 -14.65 5.96
CA LEU A 77 -8.96 -14.87 6.83
C LEU A 77 -7.73 -14.11 6.35
N PHE A 78 -7.37 -14.22 5.07
CA PHE A 78 -6.21 -13.51 4.52
C PHE A 78 -6.39 -11.99 4.55
N LEU A 79 -7.59 -11.49 4.25
CA LEU A 79 -7.92 -10.07 4.37
C LEU A 79 -7.79 -9.58 5.82
N CYS A 80 -8.24 -10.38 6.80
CA CYS A 80 -8.10 -10.03 8.22
C CYS A 80 -6.64 -9.98 8.64
N ILE A 81 -5.83 -10.98 8.26
CA ILE A 81 -4.39 -11.02 8.58
C ILE A 81 -3.68 -9.81 7.97
N ASP A 82 -3.96 -9.52 6.71
CA ASP A 82 -3.37 -8.41 5.97
C ASP A 82 -3.72 -7.04 6.58
N LEU A 83 -5.00 -6.79 6.84
CA LEU A 83 -5.46 -5.53 7.45
C LEU A 83 -4.92 -5.34 8.87
N LEU A 84 -4.85 -6.41 9.67
CA LEU A 84 -4.22 -6.37 10.99
C LEU A 84 -2.72 -6.02 10.88
N GLY A 85 -2.02 -6.64 9.93
CA GLY A 85 -0.62 -6.35 9.63
C GLY A 85 -0.41 -4.88 9.25
N CYS A 86 -1.21 -4.37 8.31
CA CYS A 86 -1.20 -2.97 7.90
C CYS A 86 -1.41 -2.03 9.09
N CYS A 87 -2.41 -2.29 9.93
CA CYS A 87 -2.68 -1.48 11.12
C CYS A 87 -1.45 -1.44 12.07
N CYS A 88 -0.82 -2.59 12.32
CA CYS A 88 0.37 -2.67 13.16
C CYS A 88 1.51 -1.81 12.60
N VAL A 89 1.80 -1.93 11.29
CA VAL A 89 2.86 -1.17 10.62
C VAL A 89 2.59 0.32 10.69
N TYR A 90 1.35 0.76 10.41
CA TYR A 90 0.99 2.17 10.48
C TYR A 90 1.10 2.76 11.89
N ILE A 91 0.67 2.03 12.92
CA ILE A 91 0.78 2.48 14.32
C ILE A 91 2.25 2.68 14.70
N VAL A 92 3.12 1.71 14.38
CA VAL A 92 4.56 1.80 14.67
C VAL A 92 5.19 2.95 13.87
N PHE A 93 4.82 3.11 12.60
CA PHE A 93 5.33 4.17 11.75
C PHE A 93 4.98 5.56 12.30
N VAL A 94 3.70 5.82 12.61
CA VAL A 94 3.27 7.12 13.15
C VAL A 94 3.92 7.36 14.51
N SER A 95 3.98 6.35 15.38
CA SER A 95 4.62 6.45 16.69
C SER A 95 6.10 6.82 16.60
N ARG A 96 6.84 6.23 15.65
CA ARG A 96 8.26 6.55 15.44
C ARG A 96 8.47 7.98 14.97
N ASN A 97 7.64 8.47 14.05
CA ASN A 97 7.74 9.85 13.57
C ASN A 97 7.37 10.86 14.69
N LEU A 98 6.33 10.58 15.49
CA LEU A 98 5.99 11.41 16.65
C LEU A 98 7.10 11.42 17.70
N LYS A 99 7.68 10.25 17.98
CA LYS A 99 8.82 10.15 18.90
C LYS A 99 10.02 10.96 18.40
N GLN A 100 10.36 10.90 17.12
CA GLN A 100 11.47 11.69 16.56
C GLN A 100 11.27 13.20 16.78
N VAL A 101 10.05 13.71 16.61
CA VAL A 101 9.71 15.11 16.89
C VAL A 101 9.80 15.41 18.38
N SER A 102 9.34 14.50 19.24
CA SER A 102 9.43 14.65 20.70
C SER A 102 10.87 14.69 21.21
N ASP A 103 11.70 13.78 20.70
CA ASP A 103 13.12 13.67 21.07
C ASP A 103 13.89 14.93 20.64
N PHE A 104 13.47 15.62 19.56
CA PHE A 104 14.02 16.92 19.16
C PHE A 104 13.77 18.04 20.19
N TYR A 105 12.68 17.96 20.97
CA TYR A 105 12.36 18.91 22.04
C TYR A 105 12.77 18.39 23.44
N ASP A 106 13.71 17.44 23.51
CA ASP A 106 14.23 16.81 24.74
C ASP A 106 13.20 16.04 25.58
N TYR A 107 12.03 15.70 25.01
CA TYR A 107 11.05 14.83 25.66
C TYR A 107 11.32 13.36 25.32
N ASN A 108 12.14 12.69 26.15
CA ASN A 108 12.51 11.28 25.98
C ASN A 108 11.42 10.31 26.46
N ILE A 109 10.29 10.28 25.76
CA ILE A 109 9.19 9.34 26.04
C ILE A 109 9.43 8.03 25.27
N ASP A 110 9.21 6.89 25.93
CA ASP A 110 9.25 5.57 25.30
C ASP A 110 8.25 5.43 24.14
N LEU A 111 8.65 4.74 23.07
CA LEU A 111 7.81 4.50 21.88
C LEU A 111 6.44 3.87 22.22
N ARG A 112 6.38 3.07 23.29
CA ARG A 112 5.16 2.40 23.74
C ARG A 112 4.07 3.38 24.15
N TRP A 113 4.44 4.49 24.80
CA TRP A 113 3.48 5.51 25.20
C TRP A 113 2.88 6.24 23.99
N TRP A 114 3.70 6.50 22.96
CA TRP A 114 3.19 7.03 21.68
C TRP A 114 2.15 6.10 21.05
N MET A 115 2.39 4.78 21.07
CA MET A 115 1.42 3.80 20.58
C MET A 115 0.12 3.81 21.39
N TYR A 116 0.20 3.92 22.73
CA TYR A 116 -1.00 4.02 23.58
C TYR A 116 -1.77 5.32 23.37
N MET A 117 -1.09 6.45 23.18
CA MET A 117 -1.74 7.74 22.90
C MET A 117 -2.46 7.73 21.55
N LEU A 118 -1.93 7.02 20.54
CA LEU A 118 -2.58 6.86 19.24
C LEU A 118 -3.82 5.97 19.28
N LEU A 119 -3.98 5.12 20.31
CA LEU A 119 -5.14 4.25 20.42
C LEU A 119 -6.45 5.04 20.49
N LEU A 120 -6.48 6.13 21.27
CA LEU A 120 -7.67 6.96 21.44
C LEU A 120 -8.17 7.58 20.12
N PRO A 121 -7.35 8.30 19.32
CA PRO A 121 -7.79 8.82 18.03
C PRO A 121 -8.12 7.71 17.03
N LEU A 122 -7.42 6.56 17.06
CA LEU A 122 -7.74 5.43 16.20
C LEU A 122 -9.12 4.83 16.52
N ILE A 123 -9.50 4.71 17.79
CA ILE A 123 -10.85 4.28 18.19
C ILE A 123 -11.88 5.25 17.60
N LEU A 124 -11.68 6.57 17.76
CA LEU A 124 -12.59 7.58 17.23
C LEU A 124 -12.73 7.50 15.71
N LEU A 125 -11.63 7.25 14.98
CA LEU A 125 -11.67 7.05 13.53
C LEU A 125 -12.44 5.76 13.14
N ASN A 126 -12.29 4.68 13.90
CA ASN A 126 -13.02 3.43 13.66
C ASN A 126 -14.54 3.54 13.89
N LEU A 127 -15.00 4.53 14.66
CA LEU A 127 -16.43 4.79 14.83
C LEU A 127 -17.07 5.41 13.57
N ILE A 128 -16.28 5.89 12.61
CA ILE A 128 -16.78 6.50 11.37
C ILE A 128 -17.23 5.40 10.41
N ARG A 129 -18.54 5.15 10.37
CA ARG A 129 -19.14 4.09 9.53
C ARG A 129 -19.25 4.44 8.05
N ASN A 130 -19.16 5.71 7.68
CA ASN A 130 -19.37 6.15 6.31
C ASN A 130 -18.10 6.79 5.74
N LEU A 131 -17.47 6.09 4.79
CA LEU A 131 -16.22 6.48 4.13
C LEU A 131 -16.30 7.86 3.46
N LYS A 132 -17.51 8.34 3.11
CA LYS A 132 -17.69 9.69 2.53
C LYS A 132 -17.28 10.81 3.48
N PHE A 133 -17.43 10.63 4.79
CA PHE A 133 -16.96 11.62 5.77
C PHE A 133 -15.44 11.67 5.87
N LEU A 134 -14.75 10.57 5.52
CA LEU A 134 -13.30 10.49 5.52
C LEU A 134 -12.68 11.13 4.27
N ALA A 135 -13.44 11.28 3.18
CA ALA A 135 -12.95 11.82 1.91
C ALA A 135 -12.25 13.20 2.04
N PRO A 136 -12.81 14.24 2.69
CA PRO A 136 -12.12 15.53 2.82
C PRO A 136 -10.84 15.44 3.65
N PHE A 137 -10.83 14.64 4.72
CA PHE A 137 -9.63 14.40 5.53
C PHE A 137 -8.56 13.63 4.74
N SER A 138 -8.97 12.66 3.94
CA SER A 138 -8.09 11.91 3.04
C SER A 138 -7.51 12.81 1.96
N MET A 139 -8.29 13.74 1.39
CA MET A 139 -7.77 14.72 0.44
C MET A 139 -6.70 15.64 1.07
N LEU A 140 -6.95 16.12 2.30
CA LEU A 140 -5.96 16.90 3.03
C LEU A 140 -4.70 16.07 3.32
N ALA A 141 -4.85 14.82 3.78
CA ALA A 141 -3.74 13.92 4.02
C ALA A 141 -2.93 13.64 2.74
N ASN A 142 -3.59 13.47 1.60
CA ASN A 142 -2.93 13.30 0.30
C ASN A 142 -2.16 14.56 -0.11
N ALA A 143 -2.70 15.75 0.13
CA ALA A 143 -2.00 17.01 -0.14
C ALA A 143 -0.77 17.18 0.76
N LEU A 144 -0.88 16.87 2.05
CA LEU A 144 0.24 16.87 2.98
C LEU A 144 1.29 15.82 2.60
N THR A 145 0.87 14.64 2.14
CA THR A 145 1.76 13.58 1.65
C THR A 145 2.51 14.03 0.40
N ALA A 146 1.82 14.69 -0.55
CA ALA A 146 2.45 15.27 -1.72
C ALA A 146 3.46 16.36 -1.35
N ALA A 147 3.13 17.23 -0.39
CA ALA A 147 4.06 18.24 0.13
C ALA A 147 5.29 17.61 0.81
N ALA A 148 5.09 16.65 1.70
CA ALA A 148 6.18 15.91 2.36
C ALA A 148 7.07 15.20 1.35
N MET A 149 6.48 14.63 0.29
CA MET A 149 7.22 13.99 -0.79
C MET A 149 8.01 15.00 -1.62
N ALA A 150 7.44 16.17 -1.93
CA ALA A 150 8.14 17.25 -2.61
C ALA A 150 9.34 17.77 -1.80
N ILE A 151 9.17 17.94 -0.49
CA ILE A 151 10.26 18.30 0.44
C ILE A 151 11.34 17.21 0.44
N THR A 152 10.93 15.94 0.51
CA THR A 152 11.86 14.80 0.46
C THR A 152 12.69 14.81 -0.82
N PHE A 153 12.04 14.99 -1.98
CA PHE A 153 12.75 15.11 -3.25
C PHE A 153 13.65 16.34 -3.30
N TYR A 154 13.21 17.48 -2.74
CA TYR A 154 14.06 18.66 -2.62
C TYR A 154 15.36 18.34 -1.88
N TYR A 155 15.31 17.71 -0.70
CA TYR A 155 16.52 17.34 0.05
C TYR A 155 17.38 16.28 -0.66
N ILE A 156 16.76 15.34 -1.38
CA ILE A 156 17.47 14.34 -2.18
C ILE A 156 18.27 15.00 -3.31
N PHE A 157 17.68 15.98 -4.01
CA PHE A 157 18.29 16.63 -5.17
C PHE A 157 19.06 17.92 -4.86
N LYS A 158 18.98 18.44 -3.62
CA LYS A 158 19.67 19.67 -3.19
C LYS A 158 21.19 19.55 -3.33
N GLU A 159 21.72 18.38 -3.01
CA GLU A 159 23.14 18.07 -3.13
C GLU A 159 23.40 17.15 -4.33
N LYS A 160 24.63 17.15 -4.84
CA LYS A 160 25.02 16.29 -5.96
C LYS A 160 24.77 14.82 -5.60
N LEU A 161 23.98 14.15 -6.45
CA LEU A 161 23.76 12.71 -6.33
C LEU A 161 25.06 11.93 -6.57
N PRO A 162 25.31 10.84 -5.82
CA PRO A 162 26.43 9.96 -6.10
C PRO A 162 26.24 9.26 -7.45
N SER A 163 27.33 8.75 -8.03
CA SER A 163 27.27 7.98 -9.29
C SER A 163 26.33 6.78 -9.13
N PHE A 164 25.63 6.38 -10.20
CA PHE A 164 24.77 5.20 -10.18
C PHE A 164 25.56 3.92 -9.88
N ASP A 165 26.85 3.88 -10.22
CA ASP A 165 27.77 2.76 -9.92
C ASP A 165 28.15 2.67 -8.44
N SER A 166 27.81 3.68 -7.63
CA SER A 166 28.10 3.68 -6.19
C SER A 166 27.24 2.67 -5.41
N ARG A 167 26.18 2.13 -6.03
CA ARG A 167 25.27 1.18 -5.39
C ARG A 167 25.20 -0.12 -6.20
N PRO A 168 25.00 -1.27 -5.53
CA PRO A 168 24.83 -2.53 -6.23
C PRO A 168 23.63 -2.46 -7.18
N LEU A 169 23.85 -2.88 -8.43
CA LEU A 169 22.80 -3.03 -9.44
C LEU A 169 21.78 -4.10 -9.03
N MET A 170 22.26 -5.14 -8.35
CA MET A 170 21.49 -6.23 -7.78
C MET A 170 22.06 -6.58 -6.41
N ALA A 171 21.19 -6.68 -5.40
CA ALA A 171 21.55 -7.11 -4.05
C ALA A 171 21.65 -8.65 -3.98
N ASN A 172 22.04 -9.16 -2.81
CA ASN A 172 22.16 -10.60 -2.61
C ASN A 172 20.80 -11.29 -2.75
N ALA A 173 20.75 -12.48 -3.38
CA ALA A 173 19.50 -13.21 -3.63
C ALA A 173 18.73 -13.52 -2.34
N THR A 174 19.42 -13.61 -1.20
CA THR A 174 18.86 -13.81 0.13
C THR A 174 18.02 -12.64 0.64
N GLN A 175 18.23 -11.42 0.13
CA GLN A 175 17.50 -10.21 0.51
C GLN A 175 16.27 -9.95 -0.37
N LEU A 176 16.18 -10.61 -1.53
CA LEU A 176 15.06 -10.44 -2.46
C LEU A 176 13.68 -10.71 -1.84
N PRO A 177 13.48 -11.72 -0.96
CA PRO A 177 12.19 -11.91 -0.30
C PRO A 177 11.74 -10.68 0.51
N LEU A 178 12.68 -9.98 1.16
CA LEU A 178 12.37 -8.75 1.91
C LEU A 178 11.99 -7.60 0.98
N PHE A 179 12.65 -7.50 -0.18
CA PHE A 179 12.25 -6.56 -1.24
C PHE A 179 10.82 -6.86 -1.72
N PHE A 180 10.53 -8.09 -2.11
CA PHE A 180 9.21 -8.47 -2.62
C PHE A 180 8.12 -8.22 -1.58
N GLY A 181 8.34 -8.61 -0.32
CA GLY A 181 7.39 -8.35 0.76
C GLY A 181 7.13 -6.86 0.97
N THR A 182 8.18 -6.04 0.99
CA THR A 182 8.05 -4.58 1.17
C THR A 182 7.38 -3.91 -0.03
N ALA A 183 7.71 -4.35 -1.25
CA ALA A 183 7.17 -3.79 -2.48
C ALA A 183 5.69 -4.15 -2.66
N ILE A 184 5.32 -5.41 -2.41
CA ILE A 184 3.92 -5.87 -2.43
C ILE A 184 3.13 -5.12 -1.36
N PHE A 185 3.61 -5.09 -0.11
CA PHE A 185 2.93 -4.37 0.98
C PHE A 185 2.62 -2.91 0.64
N ALA A 186 3.55 -2.20 0.01
CA ALA A 186 3.32 -0.81 -0.36
C ALA A 186 2.31 -0.64 -1.51
N LEU A 187 2.35 -1.56 -2.49
CA LEU A 187 1.49 -1.55 -3.68
C LEU A 187 0.14 -2.26 -3.44
N GLU A 188 -0.08 -2.77 -2.24
CA GLU A 188 -1.29 -3.43 -1.80
C GLU A 188 -2.38 -2.40 -1.46
N GLY A 189 -3.62 -2.84 -1.57
CA GLY A 189 -4.83 -2.04 -1.34
C GLY A 189 -6.09 -2.81 -1.68
N VAL A 190 -6.02 -4.14 -1.80
CA VAL A 190 -7.11 -4.98 -2.33
C VAL A 190 -8.29 -5.00 -1.36
N GLY A 191 -8.02 -4.92 -0.06
CA GLY A 191 -9.06 -4.89 0.98
C GLY A 191 -10.01 -3.69 0.86
N VAL A 192 -9.58 -2.59 0.22
CA VAL A 192 -10.40 -1.39 0.04
C VAL A 192 -10.94 -1.21 -1.37
N VAL A 193 -10.50 -2.01 -2.36
CA VAL A 193 -10.95 -1.90 -3.76
C VAL A 193 -12.46 -2.06 -3.87
N MET A 194 -13.01 -3.18 -3.39
CA MET A 194 -14.44 -3.48 -3.52
C MET A 194 -15.30 -2.46 -2.78
N PRO A 195 -15.03 -2.12 -1.50
CA PRO A 195 -15.76 -1.05 -0.83
C PRO A 195 -15.67 0.31 -1.54
N LEU A 196 -14.49 0.68 -2.06
CA LEU A 196 -14.29 1.94 -2.76
C LEU A 196 -15.15 2.01 -4.02
N GLU A 197 -15.04 1.00 -4.88
CA GLU A 197 -15.83 0.89 -6.11
C GLU A 197 -17.34 0.92 -5.81
N ASN A 198 -17.79 0.13 -4.83
CA ASN A 198 -19.20 0.06 -4.43
C ASN A 198 -19.75 1.41 -3.89
N ASN A 199 -18.87 2.32 -3.44
CA ASN A 199 -19.24 3.64 -2.94
C ASN A 199 -19.07 4.78 -3.98
N MET A 200 -18.58 4.47 -5.19
CA MET A 200 -18.46 5.45 -6.27
C MET A 200 -19.82 5.83 -6.85
N LYS A 201 -19.94 7.09 -7.31
CA LYS A 201 -21.13 7.54 -8.08
C LYS A 201 -21.23 6.79 -9.42
N THR A 202 -20.10 6.49 -10.05
CA THR A 202 -19.99 5.81 -11.33
C THR A 202 -19.00 4.64 -11.25
N PRO A 203 -19.40 3.46 -10.71
CA PRO A 203 -18.50 2.31 -10.54
C PRO A 203 -17.90 1.80 -11.86
N GLN A 204 -18.60 1.96 -12.99
CA GLN A 204 -18.13 1.60 -14.33
C GLN A 204 -16.83 2.32 -14.72
N ASP A 205 -16.62 3.54 -14.21
CA ASP A 205 -15.42 4.35 -14.50
C ASP A 205 -14.20 3.87 -13.71
N PHE A 206 -14.38 3.00 -12.70
CA PHE A 206 -13.28 2.48 -11.89
C PHE A 206 -12.26 1.72 -12.75
N LEU A 207 -12.75 0.87 -13.66
CA LEU A 207 -11.95 0.11 -14.62
C LEU A 207 -11.88 0.72 -16.03
N GLY A 208 -12.46 1.90 -16.25
CA GLY A 208 -12.52 2.56 -17.57
C GLY A 208 -11.14 2.87 -18.18
N CYS A 209 -11.12 3.62 -19.29
CA CYS A 209 -9.88 4.13 -19.90
C CYS A 209 -9.95 5.65 -20.10
N PRO A 210 -9.15 6.47 -19.38
CA PRO A 210 -8.29 6.10 -18.25
C PRO A 210 -9.12 5.93 -16.96
N GLY A 211 -9.19 4.70 -16.45
CA GLY A 211 -9.96 4.36 -15.26
C GLY A 211 -9.25 4.81 -13.99
N VAL A 212 -10.04 5.05 -12.94
CA VAL A 212 -9.55 5.54 -11.65
C VAL A 212 -8.46 4.63 -11.08
N LEU A 213 -8.63 3.30 -11.19
CA LEU A 213 -7.66 2.32 -10.74
C LEU A 213 -6.33 2.44 -11.49
N ASN A 214 -6.37 2.52 -12.83
CA ASN A 214 -5.17 2.54 -13.67
C ASN A 214 -4.35 3.80 -13.41
N LEU A 215 -5.00 4.95 -13.36
CA LEU A 215 -4.33 6.21 -13.09
C LEU A 215 -3.74 6.23 -11.67
N GLY A 216 -4.51 5.78 -10.67
CA GLY A 216 -4.06 5.68 -9.28
C GLY A 216 -2.84 4.78 -9.13
N MET A 217 -2.90 3.55 -9.64
CA MET A 217 -1.80 2.59 -9.57
C MET A 217 -0.57 3.07 -10.32
N PHE A 218 -0.73 3.67 -11.51
CA PHE A 218 0.39 4.22 -12.27
C PHE A 218 1.11 5.33 -11.48
N LEU A 219 0.37 6.28 -10.90
CA LEU A 219 0.94 7.35 -10.08
C LEU A 219 1.67 6.78 -8.86
N VAL A 220 1.07 5.82 -8.14
CA VAL A 220 1.68 5.20 -6.96
C VAL A 220 2.96 4.45 -7.32
N VAL A 221 2.95 3.65 -8.39
CA VAL A 221 4.14 2.91 -8.85
C VAL A 221 5.26 3.87 -9.25
N CYS A 222 4.96 4.94 -9.99
CA CYS A 222 5.94 5.96 -10.35
C CYS A 222 6.53 6.65 -9.12
N LEU A 223 5.69 7.06 -8.17
CA LEU A 223 6.14 7.71 -6.94
C LEU A 223 7.00 6.79 -6.08
N TYR A 224 6.57 5.55 -5.84
CA TYR A 224 7.34 4.58 -5.06
C TYR A 224 8.64 4.17 -5.73
N SER A 225 8.65 4.05 -7.05
CA SER A 225 9.85 3.78 -7.83
C SER A 225 10.83 4.95 -7.72
N GLY A 226 10.36 6.19 -7.87
CA GLY A 226 11.21 7.38 -7.75
C GLY A 226 11.78 7.54 -6.34
N VAL A 227 10.92 7.44 -5.32
CA VAL A 227 11.33 7.54 -3.91
C VAL A 227 12.30 6.42 -3.54
N GLY A 228 12.00 5.18 -3.95
CA GLY A 228 12.84 4.02 -3.70
C GLY A 228 14.21 4.16 -4.35
N PHE A 229 14.24 4.50 -5.65
CA PHE A 229 15.45 4.65 -6.44
C PHE A 229 16.32 5.81 -5.93
N PHE A 230 15.79 7.03 -5.91
CA PHE A 230 16.58 8.20 -5.53
C PHE A 230 16.88 8.25 -4.03
N GLY A 231 15.96 7.78 -3.19
CA GLY A 231 16.19 7.66 -1.76
C GLY A 231 17.33 6.69 -1.44
N TYR A 232 17.37 5.52 -2.09
CA TYR A 232 18.47 4.59 -1.89
C TYR A 232 19.78 5.09 -2.49
N LEU A 233 19.74 5.71 -3.67
CA LEU A 233 20.91 6.31 -4.29
C LEU A 233 21.58 7.33 -3.36
N LYS A 234 20.79 8.27 -2.81
CA LYS A 234 21.28 9.34 -1.94
C LYS A 234 21.77 8.84 -0.58
N PHE A 235 20.94 8.08 0.14
CA PHE A 235 21.20 7.73 1.54
C PHE A 235 21.93 6.38 1.72
N GLY A 236 22.00 5.53 0.70
CA GLY A 236 22.76 4.28 0.78
C GLY A 236 22.33 3.38 1.93
N ASP A 237 23.29 3.01 2.78
CA ASP A 237 23.10 2.07 3.89
C ASP A 237 22.35 2.72 5.07
N ASP A 238 22.32 4.05 5.16
CA ASP A 238 21.58 4.80 6.19
C ASP A 238 20.06 4.62 6.04
N VAL A 239 19.61 4.14 4.89
CA VAL A 239 18.21 3.75 4.63
C VAL A 239 17.73 2.61 5.53
N SER A 240 18.65 1.86 6.14
CA SER A 240 18.36 0.76 7.08
C SER A 240 17.48 1.17 8.27
N LEU A 241 17.39 2.46 8.60
CA LEU A 241 16.50 2.99 9.64
C LEU A 241 15.00 2.89 9.30
N GLY A 242 14.65 2.48 8.08
CA GLY A 242 13.31 2.02 7.70
C GLY A 242 12.38 3.08 7.10
N SER A 243 12.66 4.38 7.28
CA SER A 243 11.96 5.48 6.61
C SER A 243 12.93 6.58 6.18
N ILE A 244 12.69 7.22 5.03
CA ILE A 244 13.47 8.40 4.60
C ILE A 244 13.25 9.57 5.55
N THR A 245 12.05 9.71 6.10
CA THR A 245 11.73 10.83 7.00
C THR A 245 12.60 10.84 8.26
N LEU A 246 13.08 9.67 8.68
CA LEU A 246 14.01 9.52 9.79
C LEU A 246 15.45 9.94 9.42
N ASN A 247 15.75 10.05 8.12
CA ASN A 247 17.08 10.35 7.58
C ASN A 247 17.19 11.79 7.04
N LEU A 248 16.11 12.58 7.13
CA LEU A 248 16.13 13.99 6.78
C LEU A 248 16.77 14.79 7.93
N PRO A 249 17.59 15.82 7.61
CA PRO A 249 18.24 16.68 8.61
C PRO A 249 17.26 17.56 9.38
#